data_AF-A0AA39WXE0-F1
#
_entry.id   AF-A0AA39WXE0-F1
#
_cell.length_a   1.000
_cell.length_b   1.000
_cell.length_c   1.000
_cell.angle_alpha   90.00
_cell.angle_beta   90.00
_cell.angle_gamma   90.00
#
_symmetry.space_group_name_H-M   'P 1'
#
loop_
_entity.id
_entity.type
_entity.pdbx_description
1 polymer ?
#
loop_
_entity_poly.entity_id
_entity_poly.type
_entity_poly.pdbx_seq_one_letter_code
_entity_poly.pdbx_strand_id
1 'polypeptide(L)'
;MSSALSWRSDGVPIDPATSPRQASIRNISPAVLNLQRLHEQNRQLLQKKDVASVPDLAAAQTKGTPRLLLMGQRRSGKSSISSVVFHKLPPSETLFLESTARVQKDSLNSFMDVQIWDFPGQIELFENPNITFDIDAIFGEIGALIWVIDAQDDYLESVARLNNTILHIQRSYPHINIEVFIHKVDGLSDDYKLDIQRDITIRIQDELSDQGIENAPVNFHLTSIYNHSIFEAFSKVIQKLIPRLGQLEAMLTNLCRTCRFEKAYLFDVNTKIYIATDSTPEDMASYEICSDYVDVVIDFTEVYGSWPRTQQWRDRLEQEPWQQPLEDQVACEWAESGMVLSDAQRPIMLREVDRFLALVAIMKEGSYDKMPQINMNVDVVVKGLTEFFDITKPKEAKALAASSTGPASGKGSTRGQLARS
;
A
#
# COMPACT_ATOMS: atom_id res chain seq x y z
N MET A 1 -23.88 -10.48 -60.21
CA MET A 1 -24.54 -10.44 -61.54
C MET A 1 -25.06 -9.01 -61.74
N SER A 2 -24.18 -8.07 -62.09
CA SER A 2 -23.70 -7.71 -63.44
C SER A 2 -24.64 -6.73 -64.16
N SER A 3 -24.19 -5.46 -64.26
CA SER A 3 -24.00 -4.73 -65.53
C SER A 3 -23.92 -3.23 -65.20
N ALA A 4 -23.20 -2.37 -65.90
CA ALA A 4 -21.95 -2.45 -66.67
C ALA A 4 -21.61 -0.97 -66.92
N LEU A 5 -20.44 -0.52 -66.49
CA LEU A 5 -19.86 0.77 -66.87
C LEU A 5 -18.96 0.53 -68.08
N SER A 6 -19.15 1.29 -69.16
CA SER A 6 -18.23 1.31 -70.31
C SER A 6 -17.69 2.71 -70.56
N TRP A 7 -16.36 2.74 -70.49
CA TRP A 7 -15.33 3.74 -70.77
C TRP A 7 -15.54 4.64 -71.99
N ARG A 8 -14.97 5.86 -71.90
CA ARG A 8 -14.22 6.50 -73.01
C ARG A 8 -13.24 7.54 -72.50
N SER A 9 -11.99 7.35 -72.90
CA SER A 9 -10.85 8.26 -72.86
C SER A 9 -10.84 9.19 -74.09
N ASP A 10 -9.83 10.05 -74.15
CA ASP A 10 -9.35 10.88 -75.29
C ASP A 10 -9.85 12.33 -75.18
N GLY A 11 -9.03 13.38 -75.24
CA GLY A 11 -7.60 13.51 -75.50
C GLY A 11 -7.19 14.96 -75.28
N VAL A 12 -5.90 15.17 -75.05
CA VAL A 12 -5.24 16.47 -74.85
C VAL A 12 -5.03 17.18 -76.20
N PRO A 13 -5.04 18.52 -76.23
CA PRO A 13 -3.95 19.23 -76.93
C PRO A 13 -3.30 20.33 -76.07
N ILE A 14 -2.00 20.53 -76.34
CA ILE A 14 -1.03 21.38 -75.63
C ILE A 14 -0.78 22.69 -76.43
N ASP A 15 -0.75 23.81 -75.68
CA ASP A 15 -0.04 25.11 -75.85
C ASP A 15 -0.40 26.11 -76.98
N PRO A 16 -0.01 27.42 -76.90
CA PRO A 16 0.85 28.13 -75.90
C PRO A 16 0.35 29.52 -75.40
N ALA A 17 1.09 30.07 -74.43
CA ALA A 17 1.35 31.52 -74.18
C ALA A 17 0.89 32.13 -72.82
N THR A 18 1.84 32.08 -71.87
CA THR A 18 2.33 33.20 -71.00
C THR A 18 1.50 33.83 -69.85
N SER A 19 2.11 33.72 -68.65
CA SER A 19 2.21 34.69 -67.53
C SER A 19 1.31 34.47 -66.27
N PRO A 20 1.72 34.86 -65.05
CA PRO A 20 1.90 33.93 -63.93
C PRO A 20 0.90 34.02 -62.77
N ARG A 21 0.91 32.96 -61.95
CA ARG A 21 0.15 32.67 -60.73
C ARG A 21 -0.10 33.86 -59.79
N GLN A 22 -1.36 34.05 -59.38
CA GLN A 22 -1.74 34.72 -58.12
C GLN A 22 -2.36 33.70 -57.16
N ALA A 23 -1.76 33.57 -55.98
CA ALA A 23 -2.21 32.68 -54.92
C ALA A 23 -3.47 33.25 -54.22
N SER A 24 -4.50 32.41 -54.09
CA SER A 24 -5.75 32.75 -53.39
C SER A 24 -5.54 32.88 -51.89
N ILE A 25 -5.81 34.08 -51.35
CA ILE A 25 -5.76 34.42 -49.92
C ILE A 25 -6.90 33.68 -49.20
N ARG A 26 -6.54 32.81 -48.22
CA ARG A 26 -7.51 32.13 -47.35
C ARG A 26 -8.06 33.12 -46.32
N ASN A 27 -9.30 33.55 -46.49
CA ASN A 27 -10.03 34.35 -45.52
C ASN A 27 -10.38 33.47 -44.30
N ILE A 28 -9.65 33.65 -43.20
CA ILE A 28 -9.91 32.97 -41.92
C ILE A 28 -11.09 33.68 -41.23
N SER A 29 -12.10 32.91 -40.83
CA SER A 29 -13.30 33.45 -40.21
C SER A 29 -13.01 34.03 -38.81
N PRO A 30 -13.71 35.09 -38.39
CA PRO A 30 -13.49 35.74 -37.10
C PRO A 30 -13.70 34.80 -35.89
N ALA A 31 -14.50 33.75 -36.04
CA ALA A 31 -14.71 32.73 -35.00
C ALA A 31 -13.45 31.88 -34.76
N VAL A 32 -12.69 31.53 -35.81
CA VAL A 32 -11.45 30.74 -35.70
C VAL A 32 -10.34 31.56 -35.05
N LEU A 33 -10.27 32.86 -35.35
CA LEU A 33 -9.36 33.81 -34.69
C LEU A 33 -9.66 33.95 -33.20
N ASN A 34 -10.95 34.01 -32.81
CA ASN A 34 -11.34 34.06 -31.41
C ASN A 34 -11.01 32.75 -30.66
N LEU A 35 -11.20 31.60 -31.30
CA LEU A 35 -10.84 30.30 -30.73
C LEU A 35 -9.33 30.16 -30.51
N GLN A 36 -8.52 30.62 -31.48
CA GLN A 36 -7.07 30.66 -31.33
C GLN A 36 -6.61 31.60 -30.20
N ARG A 37 -7.21 32.78 -30.07
CA ARG A 37 -6.93 33.68 -28.92
C ARG A 37 -7.29 33.05 -27.58
N LEU A 38 -8.43 32.36 -27.49
CA LEU A 38 -8.85 31.66 -26.27
C LEU A 38 -7.87 30.53 -25.91
N HIS A 39 -7.40 29.78 -26.90
CA HIS A 39 -6.40 28.73 -26.70
C HIS A 39 -5.04 29.31 -26.27
N GLU A 40 -4.63 30.46 -26.83
CA GLU A 40 -3.41 31.17 -26.41
C GLU A 40 -3.53 31.74 -25.01
N GLN A 41 -4.67 32.34 -24.65
CA GLN A 41 -4.92 32.82 -23.29
C GLN A 41 -4.90 31.69 -22.26
N ASN A 42 -5.53 30.54 -22.54
CA ASN A 42 -5.48 29.38 -21.65
C ASN A 42 -4.06 28.81 -21.53
N ARG A 43 -3.28 28.79 -22.62
CA ARG A 43 -1.88 28.36 -22.59
C ARG A 43 -1.01 29.30 -21.74
N GLN A 44 -1.25 30.61 -21.79
CA GLN A 44 -0.55 31.59 -20.95
C GLN A 44 -0.98 31.52 -19.48
N LEU A 45 -2.24 31.18 -19.19
CA LEU A 45 -2.72 30.95 -17.82
C LEU A 45 -2.10 29.69 -17.20
N LEU A 46 -1.93 28.62 -17.98
CA LEU A 46 -1.21 27.41 -17.56
C LEU A 46 0.27 27.72 -17.27
N GLN A 47 0.93 28.46 -18.14
CA GLN A 47 2.34 28.86 -17.92
C GLN A 47 2.53 29.85 -16.76
N LYS A 48 1.56 30.72 -16.47
CA LYS A 48 1.61 31.58 -15.28
C LYS A 48 1.36 30.81 -13.97
N LYS A 49 0.62 29.72 -14.01
CA LYS A 49 0.43 28.83 -12.85
C LYS A 49 1.71 28.05 -12.51
N ASP A 50 2.57 27.79 -13.49
CA ASP A 50 3.86 27.12 -13.29
C ASP A 50 4.99 28.04 -12.77
N VAL A 51 4.83 29.37 -12.81
CA VAL A 51 5.86 30.34 -12.37
C VAL A 51 5.52 31.03 -11.04
N ALA A 52 4.28 30.98 -10.59
CA ALA A 52 3.89 31.40 -9.25
C ALA A 52 3.92 30.19 -8.31
N SER A 53 5.09 29.90 -7.73
CA SER A 53 5.23 28.93 -6.64
C SER A 53 4.35 29.36 -5.46
N VAL A 54 3.16 28.77 -5.38
CA VAL A 54 2.46 28.59 -4.10
C VAL A 54 3.43 27.79 -3.23
N PRO A 55 3.69 28.17 -1.97
CA PRO A 55 4.38 27.27 -1.05
C PRO A 55 3.45 26.09 -0.84
N ASP A 56 3.63 25.05 -1.65
CA ASP A 56 3.08 23.74 -1.36
C ASP A 56 3.61 23.37 0.02
N LEU A 57 2.69 23.31 0.98
CA LEU A 57 2.76 22.41 2.13
C LEU A 57 2.73 20.97 1.57
N ALA A 58 3.68 20.64 0.70
CA ALA A 58 4.00 19.29 0.35
C ALA A 58 4.58 18.71 1.63
N ALA A 59 3.77 17.88 2.29
CA ALA A 59 4.25 16.88 3.22
C ALA A 59 5.59 16.37 2.68
N ALA A 60 6.64 16.55 3.48
CA ALA A 60 7.98 16.17 3.12
C ALA A 60 7.96 14.73 2.62
N GLN A 61 8.01 14.55 1.29
CA GLN A 61 8.24 13.25 0.70
C GLN A 61 9.70 12.94 0.99
N THR A 62 9.94 12.33 2.14
CA THR A 62 11.18 11.66 2.48
C THR A 62 11.48 10.69 1.33
N LYS A 63 12.62 10.91 0.67
CA LYS A 63 13.12 10.11 -0.46
C LYS A 63 13.67 8.76 0.03
N GLY A 64 12.91 8.04 0.84
CA GLY A 64 13.31 6.78 1.45
C GLY A 64 12.10 5.90 1.73
N THR A 65 12.35 4.61 1.88
CA THR A 65 11.36 3.64 2.37
C THR A 65 10.82 4.10 3.73
N PRO A 66 9.50 4.19 3.94
CA PRO A 66 8.94 4.63 5.20
C PRO A 66 9.44 3.73 6.34
N ARG A 67 9.93 4.33 7.43
CA ARG A 67 10.41 3.59 8.59
C ARG A 67 9.39 3.68 9.74
N LEU A 68 9.10 2.52 10.33
CA LEU A 68 8.32 2.37 11.54
C LEU A 68 9.27 2.15 12.72
N LEU A 69 9.17 3.01 13.71
CA LEU A 69 10.01 2.94 14.90
C LEU A 69 9.19 2.42 16.08
N LEU A 70 9.58 1.26 16.63
CA LEU A 70 8.98 0.68 17.83
C LEU A 70 9.83 1.03 19.05
N MET A 71 9.25 1.81 19.96
CA MET A 71 9.87 2.24 21.20
C MET A 71 8.97 1.97 22.41
N GLY A 72 9.56 1.93 23.60
CA GLY A 72 8.83 1.76 24.84
C GLY A 72 9.69 1.13 25.92
N GLN A 73 9.11 0.91 27.10
CA GLN A 73 9.84 0.34 28.23
C GLN A 73 10.32 -1.10 27.99
N ARG A 74 11.21 -1.57 28.88
CA ARG A 74 11.60 -2.97 28.90
C ARG A 74 10.40 -3.83 29.29
N ARG A 75 10.20 -4.96 28.58
CA ARG A 75 9.07 -5.90 28.77
C ARG A 75 7.67 -5.36 28.39
N SER A 76 7.58 -4.20 27.73
CA SER A 76 6.29 -3.66 27.24
C SER A 76 5.64 -4.51 26.14
N GLY A 77 6.37 -5.42 25.49
CA GLY A 77 5.84 -6.33 24.46
C GLY A 77 6.20 -5.98 23.01
N LYS A 78 6.97 -4.92 22.76
CA LYS A 78 7.43 -4.49 21.41
C LYS A 78 7.98 -5.61 20.50
N SER A 79 8.86 -6.48 21.02
CA SER A 79 9.46 -7.56 20.23
C SER A 79 8.46 -8.69 19.96
N SER A 80 7.55 -8.95 20.91
CA SER A 80 6.42 -9.87 20.73
C SER A 80 5.48 -9.35 19.64
N ILE A 81 5.19 -8.05 19.63
CA ILE A 81 4.38 -7.40 18.60
C ILE A 81 5.02 -7.58 17.22
N SER A 82 6.32 -7.25 17.08
CA SER A 82 7.02 -7.40 15.79
C SER A 82 7.01 -8.85 15.29
N SER A 83 7.22 -9.80 16.21
CA SER A 83 7.24 -11.23 15.92
C SER A 83 5.86 -11.76 15.45
N VAL A 84 4.78 -11.36 16.13
CA VAL A 84 3.42 -11.83 15.79
C VAL A 84 2.95 -11.26 14.46
N VAL A 85 3.13 -9.95 14.26
CA VAL A 85 2.61 -9.27 13.07
C VAL A 85 3.40 -9.62 11.81
N PHE A 86 4.72 -9.72 11.93
CA PHE A 86 5.60 -9.78 10.75
C PHE A 86 6.24 -11.14 10.50
N HIS A 87 6.41 -11.96 11.54
CA HIS A 87 6.96 -13.32 11.40
C HIS A 87 5.89 -14.40 11.50
N LYS A 88 4.61 -14.02 11.62
CA LYS A 88 3.48 -14.93 11.83
C LYS A 88 3.71 -15.89 13.01
N LEU A 89 4.47 -15.47 14.01
CA LEU A 89 4.71 -16.29 15.20
C LEU A 89 3.44 -16.34 16.06
N PRO A 90 3.01 -17.52 16.52
CA PRO A 90 1.82 -17.62 17.34
C PRO A 90 2.03 -16.91 18.69
N PRO A 91 1.03 -16.21 19.24
CA PRO A 91 1.18 -15.43 20.47
C PRO A 91 1.69 -16.24 21.67
N SER A 92 1.34 -17.53 21.75
CA SER A 92 1.81 -18.45 22.80
C SER A 92 3.31 -18.68 22.81
N GLU A 93 3.97 -18.62 21.65
CA GLU A 93 5.41 -18.81 21.52
C GLU A 93 6.20 -17.55 21.88
N THR A 94 5.54 -16.38 21.90
CA THR A 94 6.20 -15.10 22.22
C THR A 94 6.71 -15.03 23.66
N LEU A 95 6.22 -15.88 24.55
CA LEU A 95 6.71 -16.02 25.94
C LEU A 95 8.18 -16.46 26.00
N PHE A 96 8.68 -17.13 24.96
CA PHE A 96 10.05 -17.63 24.88
C PHE A 96 11.01 -16.67 24.19
N LEU A 97 10.55 -15.48 23.79
CA LEU A 97 11.41 -14.48 23.19
C LEU A 97 12.39 -13.93 24.22
N GLU A 98 13.67 -13.90 23.83
CA GLU A 98 14.72 -13.31 24.65
C GLU A 98 14.60 -11.77 24.71
N SER A 99 15.18 -11.18 25.76
CA SER A 99 15.23 -9.72 25.87
C SER A 99 16.09 -9.11 24.76
N THR A 100 15.51 -8.21 23.97
CA THR A 100 16.23 -7.44 22.94
C THR A 100 17.35 -6.61 23.58
N ALA A 101 18.60 -6.97 23.27
CA ALA A 101 19.80 -6.28 23.76
C ALA A 101 20.41 -5.30 22.74
N ARG A 102 20.01 -5.40 21.46
CA ARG A 102 20.48 -4.56 20.35
C ARG A 102 19.30 -4.18 19.47
N VAL A 103 19.40 -3.04 18.78
CA VAL A 103 18.39 -2.62 17.81
C VAL A 103 18.25 -3.69 16.73
N GLN A 104 17.05 -4.24 16.57
CA GLN A 104 16.73 -5.18 15.49
C GLN A 104 16.11 -4.39 14.35
N LYS A 105 16.56 -4.67 13.12
CA LYS A 105 16.08 -4.03 11.89
C LYS A 105 15.46 -5.11 11.02
N ASP A 106 14.15 -5.08 10.90
CA ASP A 106 13.40 -6.00 10.06
C ASP A 106 12.97 -5.26 8.80
N SER A 107 13.34 -5.81 7.64
CA SER A 107 12.89 -5.33 6.34
C SER A 107 11.89 -6.32 5.78
N LEU A 108 10.67 -5.87 5.52
CA LEU A 108 9.63 -6.73 4.96
C LEU A 108 9.56 -6.58 3.46
N ASN A 109 9.64 -7.71 2.76
CA ASN A 109 9.27 -7.80 1.35
C ASN A 109 7.73 -7.92 1.26
N SER A 110 7.05 -6.81 1.54
CA SER A 110 5.60 -6.66 1.40
C SER A 110 5.30 -5.69 0.26
N PHE A 111 4.01 -5.45 -0.01
CA PHE A 111 3.56 -4.39 -0.90
C PHE A 111 4.17 -3.01 -0.57
N MET A 112 4.44 -2.73 0.71
CA MET A 112 5.25 -1.59 1.14
C MET A 112 6.55 -2.08 1.74
N ASP A 113 7.67 -1.63 1.18
CA ASP A 113 9.00 -1.78 1.78
C ASP A 113 9.07 -0.90 3.02
N VAL A 114 8.55 -1.39 4.14
CA VAL A 114 8.62 -0.74 5.44
C VAL A 114 9.77 -1.34 6.21
N GLN A 115 10.63 -0.48 6.76
CA GLN A 115 11.65 -0.92 7.71
C GLN A 115 11.13 -0.74 9.13
N ILE A 116 11.15 -1.82 9.90
CA ILE A 116 10.75 -1.80 11.31
C ILE A 116 12.00 -1.84 12.16
N TRP A 117 12.10 -0.89 13.08
CA TRP A 117 13.23 -0.80 14.00
C TRP A 117 12.71 -1.04 15.42
N ASP A 118 13.10 -2.17 16.02
CA ASP A 118 12.80 -2.49 17.42
C ASP A 118 13.95 -2.00 18.31
N PHE A 119 13.68 -0.99 19.14
CA PHE A 119 14.67 -0.42 20.06
C PHE A 119 14.63 -1.12 21.42
N PRO A 120 15.79 -1.48 22.00
CA PRO A 120 15.83 -2.04 23.33
C PRO A 120 15.37 -1.01 24.37
N GLY A 121 14.47 -1.41 25.27
CA GLY A 121 13.80 -0.52 26.23
C GLY A 121 14.68 0.06 27.34
N GLN A 122 16.00 -0.17 27.28
CA GLN A 122 17.01 0.38 28.19
C GLN A 122 17.78 1.56 27.59
N ILE A 123 17.65 1.81 26.28
CA ILE A 123 18.38 2.90 25.65
C ILE A 123 17.61 4.21 25.87
N GLU A 124 18.15 5.05 26.73
CA GLU A 124 17.89 6.48 26.71
C GLU A 124 18.62 7.05 25.49
N LEU A 125 17.90 7.10 24.35
CA LEU A 125 18.42 7.56 23.06
C LEU A 125 19.09 8.93 23.15
N PHE A 126 18.63 9.77 24.07
CA PHE A 126 19.06 11.16 24.21
C PHE A 126 20.22 11.35 25.21
N GLU A 127 20.59 10.35 26.01
CA GLU A 127 21.69 10.47 26.97
C GLU A 127 23.04 9.98 26.43
N ASN A 128 23.04 9.15 25.37
CA ASN A 128 24.28 8.63 24.80
C ASN A 128 24.78 9.50 23.62
N PRO A 129 25.91 10.23 23.77
CA PRO A 129 26.44 11.12 22.73
C PRO A 129 26.98 10.40 21.48
N ASN A 130 27.07 9.07 21.47
CA ASN A 130 27.38 8.29 20.28
C ASN A 130 26.14 7.97 19.43
N ILE A 131 24.94 8.06 20.03
CA ILE A 131 23.65 7.79 19.38
C ILE A 131 23.10 9.07 18.72
N THR A 132 23.45 10.25 19.22
CA THR A 132 23.00 11.55 18.67
C THR A 132 23.34 11.76 17.20
N PHE A 133 24.48 11.26 16.71
CA PHE A 133 24.81 11.29 15.28
C PHE A 133 23.98 10.31 14.44
N ASP A 134 23.45 9.24 15.04
CA ASP A 134 22.54 8.30 14.37
C ASP A 134 21.10 8.78 14.46
N ILE A 135 20.70 9.59 15.47
CA ILE A 135 19.34 10.15 15.60
C ILE A 135 18.92 10.88 14.32
N ASP A 136 19.78 11.70 13.72
CA ASP A 136 19.40 12.41 12.50
C ASP A 136 19.24 11.47 11.28
N ALA A 137 20.02 10.39 11.23
CA ALA A 137 19.89 9.34 10.22
C ALA A 137 18.72 8.37 10.48
N ILE A 138 18.34 8.22 11.76
CA ILE A 138 17.22 7.42 12.24
C ILE A 138 15.94 8.18 11.94
N PHE A 139 15.75 9.35 12.53
CA PHE A 139 14.52 10.15 12.51
C PHE A 139 14.30 10.95 11.23
N GLY A 140 15.34 11.22 10.44
CA GLY A 140 15.21 11.94 9.16
C GLY A 140 14.40 11.22 8.08
N GLU A 141 14.25 9.89 8.16
CA GLU A 141 13.48 9.06 7.23
C GLU A 141 12.25 8.38 7.88
N ILE A 142 11.93 8.71 9.13
CA ILE A 142 10.82 8.08 9.84
C ILE A 142 9.48 8.57 9.31
N GLY A 143 8.60 7.60 9.08
CA GLY A 143 7.19 7.89 8.80
C GLY A 143 6.36 7.99 10.08
N ALA A 144 6.56 7.06 11.02
CA ALA A 144 5.83 7.06 12.29
C ALA A 144 6.63 6.46 13.45
N LEU A 145 6.44 7.03 14.63
CA LEU A 145 6.91 6.54 15.91
C LEU A 145 5.76 5.85 16.64
N ILE A 146 5.95 4.57 16.97
CA ILE A 146 5.03 3.77 17.78
C ILE A 146 5.63 3.62 19.19
N TRP A 147 4.94 4.15 20.18
CA TRP A 147 5.31 4.00 21.59
C TRP A 147 4.42 2.98 22.29
N VAL A 148 5.01 1.91 22.80
CA VAL A 148 4.30 0.80 23.45
C VAL A 148 4.33 0.97 24.97
N ILE A 149 3.14 1.13 25.57
CA ILE A 149 2.90 1.21 27.01
C ILE A 149 2.27 -0.10 27.47
N ASP A 150 2.78 -0.69 28.55
CA ASP A 150 2.15 -1.85 29.18
C ASP A 150 0.99 -1.38 30.07
N ALA A 151 -0.24 -1.82 29.79
CA ALA A 151 -1.42 -1.47 30.58
C ALA A 151 -1.53 -2.25 31.91
N GLN A 152 -0.74 -3.32 32.10
CA GLN A 152 -0.77 -4.15 33.30
C GLN A 152 0.32 -3.80 34.31
N ASP A 153 1.32 -3.00 33.91
CA ASP A 153 2.42 -2.54 34.76
C ASP A 153 2.28 -1.03 35.07
N ASP A 154 3.17 -0.49 35.90
CA ASP A 154 3.20 0.93 36.21
C ASP A 154 3.61 1.77 34.98
N TYR A 155 2.61 2.41 34.35
CA TYR A 155 2.80 3.22 33.13
C TYR A 155 3.31 4.64 33.40
N LEU A 156 3.43 5.07 34.66
CA LEU A 156 3.84 6.44 35.01
C LEU A 156 5.21 6.80 34.45
N GLU A 157 6.19 5.91 34.63
CA GLU A 157 7.53 6.11 34.07
C GLU A 157 7.51 6.06 32.53
N SER A 158 6.63 5.24 31.94
CA SER A 158 6.50 5.13 30.48
C SER A 158 6.01 6.45 29.88
N VAL A 159 5.02 7.06 30.52
CA VAL A 159 4.43 8.35 30.13
C VAL A 159 5.46 9.47 30.23
N ALA A 160 6.19 9.56 31.36
CA ALA A 160 7.24 10.58 31.52
C ALA A 160 8.34 10.46 30.45
N ARG A 161 8.78 9.23 30.15
CA ARG A 161 9.76 8.97 29.07
C ARG A 161 9.23 9.30 27.69
N LEU A 162 7.94 9.02 27.43
CA LEU A 162 7.27 9.39 26.19
C LEU A 162 7.24 10.91 26.01
N ASN A 163 6.80 11.66 27.01
CA ASN A 163 6.71 13.13 26.94
C ASN A 163 8.08 13.77 26.69
N ASN A 164 9.13 13.28 27.39
CA ASN A 164 10.50 13.68 27.09
C ASN A 164 10.88 13.39 25.64
N THR A 165 10.54 12.21 25.11
CA THR A 165 10.83 11.84 23.72
C THR A 165 10.09 12.73 22.72
N ILE A 166 8.80 13.00 22.94
CA ILE A 166 7.97 13.86 22.10
C ILE A 166 8.55 15.28 22.05
N LEU A 167 8.98 15.83 23.19
CA LEU A 167 9.60 17.16 23.22
C LEU A 167 10.83 17.29 22.33
N HIS A 168 11.69 16.27 22.32
CA HIS A 168 12.91 16.28 21.51
C HIS A 168 12.60 16.12 20.02
N ILE A 169 11.65 15.22 19.70
CA ILE A 169 11.26 14.92 18.32
C ILE A 169 10.49 16.09 17.72
N GLN A 170 9.50 16.65 18.42
CA GLN A 170 8.62 17.68 17.85
C GLN A 170 9.36 18.98 17.51
N ARG A 171 10.46 19.28 18.22
CA ARG A 171 11.34 20.41 17.90
C ARG A 171 12.12 20.20 16.60
N SER A 172 12.48 18.97 16.29
CA SER A 172 13.43 18.63 15.21
C SER A 172 12.75 18.05 13.97
N TYR A 173 11.66 17.29 14.17
CA TYR A 173 10.96 16.49 13.17
C TYR A 173 9.42 16.62 13.34
N PRO A 174 8.81 17.74 12.92
CA PRO A 174 7.37 17.98 13.10
C PRO A 174 6.47 17.14 12.18
N HIS A 175 7.04 16.41 11.23
CA HIS A 175 6.31 15.60 10.24
C HIS A 175 6.11 14.14 10.65
N ILE A 176 6.67 13.72 11.78
CA ILE A 176 6.56 12.35 12.28
C ILE A 176 5.20 12.18 12.97
N ASN A 177 4.46 11.14 12.57
CA ASN A 177 3.24 10.75 13.26
C ASN A 177 3.59 9.99 14.55
N ILE A 178 2.99 10.39 15.68
CA ILE A 178 3.22 9.77 16.98
C ILE A 178 1.99 8.95 17.35
N GLU A 179 2.20 7.66 17.55
CA GLU A 179 1.16 6.68 17.82
C GLU A 179 1.50 5.94 19.12
N VAL A 180 0.56 5.89 20.06
CA VAL A 180 0.73 5.26 21.37
C VAL A 180 -0.11 4.00 21.43
N PHE A 181 0.54 2.86 21.63
CA PHE A 181 -0.10 1.57 21.81
C PHE A 181 -0.19 1.27 23.31
N ILE A 182 -1.41 1.29 23.83
CA ILE A 182 -1.73 0.78 25.16
C ILE A 182 -1.90 -0.72 25.01
N HIS A 183 -0.87 -1.46 25.44
CA HIS A 183 -0.68 -2.87 25.14
C HIS A 183 -1.05 -3.77 26.32
N LYS A 184 -1.27 -5.07 26.03
CA LYS A 184 -1.67 -6.12 27.00
C LYS A 184 -3.04 -5.89 27.65
N VAL A 185 -4.00 -5.41 26.86
CA VAL A 185 -5.38 -5.17 27.33
C VAL A 185 -6.25 -6.44 27.43
N ASP A 186 -5.72 -7.62 27.07
CA ASP A 186 -6.42 -8.91 27.03
C ASP A 186 -7.00 -9.38 28.37
N GLY A 187 -6.33 -9.06 29.48
CA GLY A 187 -6.78 -9.44 30.83
C GLY A 187 -7.70 -8.42 31.52
N LEU A 188 -8.06 -7.33 30.85
CA LEU A 188 -8.74 -6.18 31.44
C LEU A 188 -10.23 -6.15 31.07
N SER A 189 -11.07 -5.68 31.99
CA SER A 189 -12.48 -5.39 31.68
C SER A 189 -12.61 -4.17 30.78
N ASP A 190 -13.68 -4.09 29.98
CA ASP A 190 -13.85 -3.00 29.02
C ASP A 190 -13.97 -1.62 29.70
N ASP A 191 -14.62 -1.54 30.87
CA ASP A 191 -14.66 -0.33 31.68
C ASP A 191 -13.25 0.13 32.09
N TYR A 192 -12.41 -0.82 32.53
CA TYR A 192 -11.04 -0.52 32.96
C TYR A 192 -10.13 -0.13 31.79
N LYS A 193 -10.35 -0.70 30.60
CA LYS A 193 -9.65 -0.29 29.36
C LYS A 193 -9.94 1.17 29.03
N LEU A 194 -11.21 1.57 29.10
CA LEU A 194 -11.63 2.96 28.82
C LEU A 194 -11.08 3.93 29.86
N ASP A 195 -11.08 3.53 31.13
CA ASP A 195 -10.51 4.34 32.22
C ASP A 195 -9.00 4.54 32.06
N ILE A 196 -8.23 3.47 31.80
CA ILE A 196 -6.79 3.57 31.53
C ILE A 196 -6.52 4.44 30.30
N GLN A 197 -7.26 4.21 29.20
CA GLN A 197 -7.09 4.99 27.99
C GLN A 197 -7.29 6.48 28.26
N ARG A 198 -8.36 6.82 28.99
CA ARG A 198 -8.67 8.20 29.35
C ARG A 198 -7.61 8.79 30.26
N ASP A 199 -7.16 8.06 31.28
CA ASP A 199 -6.13 8.53 32.20
C ASP A 199 -4.81 8.81 31.49
N ILE A 200 -4.31 7.84 30.70
CA ILE A 200 -3.08 7.99 29.90
C ILE A 200 -3.21 9.16 28.91
N THR A 201 -4.35 9.30 28.24
CA THR A 201 -4.59 10.38 27.27
C THR A 201 -4.54 11.75 27.95
N ILE A 202 -5.27 11.93 29.06
CA ILE A 202 -5.29 13.19 29.80
C ILE A 202 -3.89 13.53 30.29
N ARG A 203 -3.19 12.55 30.88
CA ARG A 203 -1.87 12.78 31.47
C ARG A 203 -0.80 13.17 30.44
N ILE A 204 -0.79 12.52 29.28
CA ILE A 204 0.11 12.87 28.18
C ILE A 204 -0.24 14.26 27.65
N GLN A 205 -1.53 14.55 27.43
CA GLN A 205 -1.95 15.83 26.90
C GLN A 205 -1.66 17.00 27.86
N ASP A 206 -1.89 16.81 29.16
CA ASP A 206 -1.63 17.80 30.20
C ASP A 206 -0.13 18.10 30.32
N GLU A 207 0.72 17.07 30.38
CA GLU A 207 2.18 17.25 30.46
C GLU A 207 2.76 17.92 29.20
N LEU A 208 2.21 17.62 28.01
CA LEU A 208 2.61 18.28 26.76
C LEU A 208 2.13 19.74 26.72
N SER A 209 0.92 20.01 27.21
CA SER A 209 0.35 21.35 27.31
C SER A 209 1.18 22.23 28.26
N ASP A 210 1.59 21.69 29.42
CA ASP A 210 2.44 22.39 30.39
C ASP A 210 3.79 22.81 29.80
N GLN A 211 4.28 22.04 28.81
CA GLN A 211 5.56 22.29 28.13
C GLN A 211 5.42 23.18 26.88
N GLY A 212 4.22 23.72 26.62
CA GLY A 212 3.96 24.70 25.56
C GLY A 212 3.63 24.10 24.19
N ILE A 213 3.30 22.80 24.12
CA ILE A 213 2.82 22.15 22.91
C ILE A 213 1.31 21.95 23.06
N GLU A 214 0.54 22.89 22.54
CA GLU A 214 -0.91 22.71 22.44
C GLU A 214 -1.26 21.81 21.25
N ASN A 215 -2.00 20.74 21.51
CA ASN A 215 -2.53 19.81 20.50
C ASN A 215 -1.47 19.05 19.67
N ALA A 216 -0.52 18.38 20.34
CA ALA A 216 0.30 17.38 19.66
C ALA A 216 -0.59 16.32 18.99
N PRO A 217 -0.36 15.93 17.72
CA PRO A 217 -1.15 14.93 17.02
C PRO A 217 -0.78 13.51 17.50
N VAL A 218 -1.05 13.20 18.77
CA VAL A 218 -0.84 11.89 19.36
C VAL A 218 -2.11 11.06 19.25
N ASN A 219 -1.99 9.87 18.67
CA ASN A 219 -3.11 8.95 18.52
C ASN A 219 -2.93 7.74 19.45
N PHE A 220 -4.02 7.27 20.04
CA PHE A 220 -4.01 6.20 21.04
C PHE A 220 -4.75 4.98 20.51
N HIS A 221 -4.14 3.81 20.67
CA HIS A 221 -4.72 2.52 20.25
C HIS A 221 -4.64 1.51 21.38
N LEU A 222 -5.74 0.79 21.62
CA LEU A 222 -5.79 -0.34 22.54
C LEU A 222 -5.39 -1.60 21.77
N THR A 223 -4.33 -2.28 22.21
CA THR A 223 -3.75 -3.40 21.46
C THR A 223 -3.51 -4.62 22.35
N SER A 224 -3.71 -5.80 21.79
CA SER A 224 -3.24 -7.06 22.36
C SER A 224 -2.75 -7.98 21.25
N ILE A 225 -1.76 -8.83 21.54
CA ILE A 225 -1.27 -9.84 20.60
C ILE A 225 -2.20 -11.05 20.47
N TYR A 226 -3.14 -11.22 21.40
CA TYR A 226 -4.10 -12.35 21.39
C TYR A 226 -5.34 -12.06 20.55
N ASN A 227 -5.61 -10.78 20.27
CA ASN A 227 -6.74 -10.32 19.47
C ASN A 227 -6.24 -9.64 18.20
N HIS A 228 -7.15 -9.42 17.25
CA HIS A 228 -6.81 -8.81 15.98
C HIS A 228 -6.60 -7.28 16.05
N SER A 229 -6.81 -6.67 17.22
CA SER A 229 -6.68 -5.22 17.45
C SER A 229 -5.27 -4.68 17.19
N ILE A 230 -4.22 -5.50 17.36
CA ILE A 230 -2.87 -5.08 17.01
C ILE A 230 -2.73 -4.83 15.51
N PHE A 231 -3.31 -5.69 14.67
CA PHE A 231 -3.26 -5.54 13.22
C PHE A 231 -4.10 -4.35 12.75
N GLU A 232 -5.25 -4.10 13.39
CA GLU A 232 -6.05 -2.90 13.14
C GLU A 232 -5.26 -1.62 13.47
N ALA A 233 -4.62 -1.57 14.64
CA ALA A 233 -3.80 -0.44 15.04
C ALA A 233 -2.66 -0.19 14.04
N PHE A 234 -1.93 -1.22 13.64
CA PHE A 234 -0.90 -1.09 12.59
C PHE A 234 -1.46 -0.62 11.26
N SER A 235 -2.64 -1.09 10.87
CA SER A 235 -3.30 -0.67 9.64
C SER A 235 -3.59 0.83 9.63
N LYS A 236 -4.06 1.38 10.77
CA LYS A 236 -4.24 2.83 10.93
C LYS A 236 -2.93 3.61 10.89
N VAL A 237 -1.87 3.08 11.50
CA VAL A 237 -0.54 3.73 11.44
C VAL A 237 -0.04 3.77 10.00
N ILE A 238 -0.12 2.65 9.30
CA ILE A 238 0.37 2.49 7.93
C ILE A 238 -0.45 3.32 6.93
N GLN A 239 -1.76 3.41 7.11
CA GLN A 239 -2.62 4.29 6.31
C GLN A 239 -2.15 5.74 6.30
N LYS A 240 -1.72 6.26 7.45
CA LYS A 240 -1.18 7.62 7.56
C LYS A 240 0.16 7.79 6.84
N LEU A 241 0.88 6.70 6.56
CA LEU A 241 2.13 6.71 5.81
C LEU A 241 1.93 6.67 4.30
N ILE A 242 0.77 6.18 3.83
CA ILE A 242 0.50 6.02 2.41
C ILE A 242 0.18 7.39 1.79
N PRO A 243 0.97 7.87 0.83
CA PRO A 243 0.63 9.10 0.12
C PRO A 243 -0.64 8.89 -0.70
N ARG A 244 -1.54 9.89 -0.68
CA ARG A 244 -2.80 9.91 -1.45
C ARG A 244 -3.82 8.83 -1.04
N LEU A 245 -3.83 8.40 0.22
CA LEU A 245 -4.84 7.48 0.78
C LEU A 245 -6.28 7.86 0.38
N GLY A 246 -6.64 9.14 0.43
CA GLY A 246 -8.00 9.59 0.10
C GLY A 246 -8.48 9.25 -1.32
N GLN A 247 -7.57 9.01 -2.28
CA GLN A 247 -7.93 8.52 -3.60
C GLN A 247 -8.29 7.03 -3.57
N LEU A 248 -7.53 6.21 -2.83
CA LEU A 248 -7.82 4.79 -2.63
C LEU A 248 -9.15 4.60 -1.90
N GLU A 249 -9.38 5.36 -0.82
CA GLU A 249 -10.65 5.33 -0.09
C GLU A 249 -11.84 5.72 -0.98
N ALA A 250 -11.67 6.73 -1.84
CA ALA A 250 -12.71 7.12 -2.79
C ALA A 250 -13.00 6.03 -3.83
N MET A 251 -11.97 5.34 -4.33
CA MET A 251 -12.13 4.19 -5.24
C MET A 251 -12.89 3.04 -4.57
N LEU A 252 -12.49 2.65 -3.36
CA LEU A 252 -13.17 1.60 -2.59
C LEU A 252 -14.60 1.99 -2.23
N THR A 253 -14.83 3.24 -1.83
CA THR A 253 -16.18 3.75 -1.53
C THR A 253 -17.08 3.73 -2.76
N ASN A 254 -16.56 4.06 -3.94
CA ASN A 254 -17.31 3.97 -5.20
C ASN A 254 -17.61 2.51 -5.58
N LEU A 255 -16.67 1.60 -5.34
CA LEU A 255 -16.88 0.16 -5.52
C LEU A 255 -18.00 -0.35 -4.60
N CYS A 256 -17.95 -0.01 -3.30
CA CYS A 256 -18.99 -0.40 -2.35
C CYS A 256 -20.37 0.10 -2.78
N ARG A 257 -20.47 1.35 -3.24
CA ARG A 257 -21.73 1.94 -3.74
C ARG A 257 -22.28 1.23 -4.98
N THR A 258 -21.41 0.83 -5.90
CA THR A 258 -21.82 0.24 -7.19
C THR A 258 -22.17 -1.24 -7.03
N CYS A 259 -21.36 -1.99 -6.27
CA CYS A 259 -21.52 -3.42 -6.06
C CYS A 259 -22.42 -3.80 -4.88
N ARG A 260 -22.94 -2.80 -4.14
CA ARG A 260 -23.73 -2.98 -2.91
C ARG A 260 -22.98 -3.76 -1.83
N PHE A 261 -21.68 -3.50 -1.71
CA PHE A 261 -20.92 -4.03 -0.58
C PHE A 261 -21.30 -3.28 0.70
N GLU A 262 -21.29 -4.02 1.80
CA GLU A 262 -21.40 -3.47 3.15
C GLU A 262 -20.07 -2.87 3.57
N LYS A 263 -18.97 -3.56 3.29
CA LYS A 263 -17.61 -3.18 3.66
C LYS A 263 -16.60 -3.70 2.63
N ALA A 264 -15.51 -2.98 2.40
CA ALA A 264 -14.41 -3.47 1.56
C ALA A 264 -13.05 -3.05 2.14
N TYR A 265 -12.14 -4.01 2.19
CA TYR A 265 -10.79 -3.87 2.72
C TYR A 265 -9.78 -4.28 1.66
N LEU A 266 -8.70 -3.52 1.54
CA LEU A 266 -7.53 -3.88 0.75
C LEU A 266 -6.43 -4.38 1.68
N PHE A 267 -6.24 -5.69 1.74
CA PHE A 267 -5.30 -6.38 2.62
C PHE A 267 -3.94 -6.61 1.96
N ASP A 268 -2.89 -6.51 2.76
CA ASP A 268 -1.63 -7.21 2.51
C ASP A 268 -1.73 -8.64 3.03
N VAL A 269 -1.59 -9.60 2.12
CA VAL A 269 -1.74 -11.04 2.39
C VAL A 269 -0.69 -11.55 3.39
N ASN A 270 0.51 -10.96 3.42
CA ASN A 270 1.58 -11.44 4.27
C ASN A 270 1.45 -10.97 5.72
N THR A 271 1.12 -9.69 5.92
CA THR A 271 1.08 -9.08 7.26
C THR A 271 -0.32 -9.00 7.86
N LYS A 272 -1.36 -9.30 7.07
CA LYS A 272 -2.79 -9.13 7.41
C LYS A 272 -3.19 -7.69 7.67
N ILE A 273 -2.33 -6.72 7.35
CA ILE A 273 -2.59 -5.30 7.54
C ILE A 273 -3.42 -4.82 6.35
N TYR A 274 -4.47 -4.03 6.61
CA TYR A 274 -5.24 -3.39 5.55
C TYR A 274 -4.67 -2.00 5.23
N ILE A 275 -4.39 -1.79 3.95
CA ILE A 275 -3.78 -0.58 3.39
C ILE A 275 -4.82 0.52 3.20
N ALA A 276 -6.04 0.15 2.84
CA ALA A 276 -7.14 1.07 2.66
C ALA A 276 -8.48 0.36 2.95
N THR A 277 -9.44 1.15 3.39
CA THR A 277 -10.83 0.74 3.60
C THR A 277 -11.76 1.78 2.97
N ASP A 278 -13.02 1.43 2.78
CA ASP A 278 -14.06 2.39 2.44
C ASP A 278 -14.41 3.32 3.62
N SER A 279 -15.15 4.40 3.33
CA SER A 279 -15.49 5.44 4.31
C SER A 279 -16.51 5.04 5.39
N THR A 280 -17.04 3.82 5.38
CA THR A 280 -17.95 3.34 6.44
C THR A 280 -17.18 3.16 7.74
N PRO A 281 -17.79 3.37 8.91
CA PRO A 281 -17.10 3.16 10.18
C PRO A 281 -16.57 1.73 10.26
N GLU A 282 -15.39 1.60 10.84
CA GLU A 282 -14.73 0.32 11.01
C GLU A 282 -15.43 -0.49 12.10
N ASP A 283 -15.53 -1.79 11.85
CA ASP A 283 -16.09 -2.76 12.78
C ASP A 283 -15.08 -3.88 12.97
N MET A 284 -14.65 -4.07 14.21
CA MET A 284 -13.66 -5.09 14.58
C MET A 284 -14.13 -6.48 14.17
N ALA A 285 -15.42 -6.79 14.34
CA ALA A 285 -15.94 -8.11 13.98
C ALA A 285 -15.85 -8.38 12.48
N SER A 286 -16.17 -7.36 11.66
CA SER A 286 -16.01 -7.44 10.21
C SER A 286 -14.54 -7.61 9.80
N TYR A 287 -13.61 -6.97 10.50
CA TYR A 287 -12.18 -7.12 10.26
C TYR A 287 -11.66 -8.52 10.62
N GLU A 288 -12.04 -9.04 11.79
CA GLU A 288 -11.68 -10.39 12.27
C GLU A 288 -12.08 -11.46 11.25
N ILE A 289 -13.33 -11.42 10.78
CA ILE A 289 -13.84 -12.39 9.80
C ILE A 289 -13.07 -12.29 8.48
N CYS A 290 -12.76 -11.07 8.01
CA CYS A 290 -12.01 -10.89 6.76
C CYS A 290 -10.56 -11.37 6.89
N SER A 291 -9.90 -11.09 8.02
CA SER A 291 -8.53 -11.53 8.31
C SER A 291 -8.44 -13.06 8.34
N ASP A 292 -9.34 -13.71 9.07
CA ASP A 292 -9.35 -15.18 9.16
C ASP A 292 -9.68 -15.82 7.80
N TYR A 293 -10.51 -15.16 6.99
CA TYR A 293 -10.81 -15.63 5.64
C TYR A 293 -9.59 -15.59 4.70
N VAL A 294 -8.73 -14.57 4.82
CA VAL A 294 -7.46 -14.52 4.07
C VAL A 294 -6.57 -15.71 4.45
N ASP A 295 -6.43 -16.01 5.74
CA ASP A 295 -5.64 -17.17 6.18
C ASP A 295 -6.18 -18.48 5.61
N VAL A 296 -7.50 -18.68 5.67
CA VAL A 296 -8.14 -19.87 5.11
C VAL A 296 -7.81 -20.01 3.62
N VAL A 297 -7.92 -18.94 2.84
CA VAL A 297 -7.60 -18.99 1.40
C VAL A 297 -6.12 -19.29 1.16
N ILE A 298 -5.22 -18.73 1.97
CA ILE A 298 -3.78 -19.00 1.87
C ILE A 298 -3.48 -20.45 2.25
N ASP A 299 -4.00 -20.95 3.36
CA ASP A 299 -3.81 -22.35 3.77
C ASP A 299 -4.35 -23.33 2.70
N PHE A 300 -5.52 -23.03 2.11
CA PHE A 300 -6.07 -23.83 1.00
C PHE A 300 -5.17 -23.79 -0.24
N THR A 301 -4.65 -22.62 -0.61
CA THR A 301 -3.76 -22.49 -1.78
C THR A 301 -2.38 -23.09 -1.53
N GLU A 302 -1.87 -23.08 -0.30
CA GLU A 302 -0.62 -23.76 0.05
C GLU A 302 -0.77 -25.28 -0.05
N VAL A 303 -1.86 -25.83 0.49
CA VAL A 303 -2.14 -27.28 0.48
C VAL A 303 -2.42 -27.79 -0.94
N TYR A 304 -3.28 -27.10 -1.70
CA TYR A 304 -3.78 -27.60 -2.98
C TYR A 304 -3.15 -26.92 -4.22
N GLY A 305 -2.65 -25.70 -4.09
CA GLY A 305 -2.01 -24.97 -5.20
C GLY A 305 -0.64 -25.52 -5.56
N SER A 306 0.09 -26.05 -4.58
CA SER A 306 1.38 -26.72 -4.79
C SER A 306 1.26 -28.20 -5.15
N TRP A 307 0.04 -28.76 -5.19
CA TRP A 307 -0.18 -30.19 -5.41
C TRP A 307 0.45 -30.62 -6.74
N PRO A 308 1.54 -31.42 -6.73
CA PRO A 308 2.29 -31.73 -7.94
C PRO A 308 1.43 -32.59 -8.85
N ARG A 309 0.86 -31.96 -9.87
CA ARG A 309 0.07 -32.65 -10.87
C ARG A 309 1.02 -33.37 -11.81
N THR A 310 1.06 -34.70 -11.73
CA THR A 310 1.89 -35.57 -12.59
C THR A 310 1.65 -35.22 -14.07
N GLN A 311 2.69 -35.28 -14.91
CA GLN A 311 2.54 -35.10 -16.37
C GLN A 311 1.44 -36.00 -16.95
N GLN A 312 1.38 -37.27 -16.55
CA GLN A 312 0.32 -38.21 -16.93
C GLN A 312 -1.10 -37.75 -16.53
N TRP A 313 -1.23 -36.94 -15.48
CA TRP A 313 -2.51 -36.39 -15.04
C TRP A 313 -2.91 -35.18 -15.90
N ARG A 314 -1.94 -34.35 -16.30
CA ARG A 314 -2.14 -33.24 -17.25
C ARG A 314 -2.48 -33.76 -18.65
N ASP A 315 -1.71 -34.74 -19.13
CA ASP A 315 -1.91 -35.40 -20.43
C ASP A 315 -3.26 -36.13 -20.54
N ARG A 316 -3.92 -36.45 -19.41
CA ARG A 316 -5.27 -37.04 -19.36
C ARG A 316 -6.38 -36.00 -19.48
N LEU A 317 -6.14 -34.76 -19.08
CA LEU A 317 -7.14 -33.68 -19.11
C LEU A 317 -7.09 -32.88 -20.41
N GLU A 318 -5.96 -32.89 -21.10
CA GLU A 318 -5.80 -32.33 -22.44
C GLU A 318 -6.31 -33.28 -23.55
N GLN A 319 -7.00 -34.39 -23.17
CA GLN A 319 -7.61 -35.35 -24.11
C GLN A 319 -9.00 -34.89 -24.57
N GLU A 320 -9.58 -35.60 -25.53
CA GLU A 320 -10.96 -35.32 -25.95
C GLU A 320 -11.96 -35.44 -24.79
N PRO A 321 -12.95 -34.53 -24.70
CA PRO A 321 -13.43 -33.62 -25.76
C PRO A 321 -12.78 -32.23 -25.82
N TRP A 322 -11.87 -31.88 -24.92
CA TRP A 322 -11.33 -30.51 -24.76
C TRP A 322 -9.80 -30.51 -24.93
N GLN A 323 -9.35 -30.55 -26.18
CA GLN A 323 -7.94 -30.51 -26.58
C GLN A 323 -7.36 -29.08 -26.49
N GLN A 324 -7.30 -28.53 -25.28
CA GLN A 324 -6.65 -27.24 -25.01
C GLN A 324 -5.60 -27.42 -23.92
N PRO A 325 -4.48 -26.67 -23.97
CA PRO A 325 -3.51 -26.70 -22.88
C PRO A 325 -4.20 -26.32 -21.57
N LEU A 326 -3.81 -26.98 -20.47
CA LEU A 326 -4.49 -26.85 -19.17
C LEU A 326 -4.59 -25.40 -18.67
N GLU A 327 -3.64 -24.56 -19.09
CA GLU A 327 -3.55 -23.12 -18.81
C GLU A 327 -4.73 -22.35 -19.45
N ASP A 328 -5.08 -22.68 -20.69
CA ASP A 328 -6.22 -22.08 -21.41
C ASP A 328 -7.58 -22.65 -20.94
N GLN A 329 -7.57 -23.80 -20.24
CA GLN A 329 -8.78 -24.39 -19.65
C GLN A 329 -9.16 -23.73 -18.31
N VAL A 330 -8.25 -22.99 -17.66
CA VAL A 330 -8.55 -22.29 -16.41
C VAL A 330 -9.33 -21.02 -16.73
N ALA A 331 -10.60 -20.96 -16.30
CA ALA A 331 -11.47 -19.81 -16.59
C ALA A 331 -11.01 -18.48 -15.94
N CYS A 332 -10.17 -18.56 -14.90
CA CYS A 332 -9.66 -17.41 -14.15
C CYS A 332 -8.17 -17.60 -13.85
N GLU A 333 -7.32 -16.73 -14.37
CA GLU A 333 -5.87 -16.74 -14.09
C GLU A 333 -5.53 -16.24 -12.67
N TRP A 334 -6.46 -15.52 -12.04
CA TRP A 334 -6.30 -14.89 -10.73
C TRP A 334 -7.06 -15.64 -9.64
N ALA A 335 -6.63 -15.50 -8.39
CA ALA A 335 -7.35 -16.07 -7.26
C ALA A 335 -8.62 -15.25 -6.96
N GLU A 336 -9.79 -15.81 -7.29
CA GLU A 336 -11.08 -15.43 -6.69
C GLU A 336 -11.56 -16.51 -5.76
N SER A 337 -12.09 -16.07 -4.63
CA SER A 337 -12.83 -16.92 -3.72
C SER A 337 -14.10 -16.19 -3.27
N GLY A 338 -15.19 -16.95 -3.16
CA GLY A 338 -16.44 -16.48 -2.60
C GLY A 338 -16.87 -17.44 -1.49
N MET A 339 -17.01 -16.93 -0.27
CA MET A 339 -17.48 -17.68 0.89
C MET A 339 -18.83 -17.12 1.34
N VAL A 340 -19.79 -18.00 1.63
CA VAL A 340 -21.07 -17.58 2.22
C VAL A 340 -21.14 -18.11 3.65
N LEU A 341 -21.18 -17.19 4.62
CA LEU A 341 -21.38 -17.56 6.01
C LEU A 341 -22.83 -18.01 6.24
N SER A 342 -23.00 -19.21 6.79
CA SER A 342 -24.31 -19.83 7.03
C SER A 342 -25.20 -19.01 7.96
N ASP A 343 -24.61 -18.29 8.91
CA ASP A 343 -25.32 -17.58 9.98
C ASP A 343 -25.88 -16.23 9.54
N ALA A 344 -25.20 -15.54 8.63
CA ALA A 344 -25.55 -14.17 8.23
C ALA A 344 -26.13 -14.03 6.82
N GLN A 345 -26.09 -15.09 5.99
CA GLN A 345 -26.42 -15.01 4.55
C GLN A 345 -25.68 -13.87 3.80
N ARG A 346 -24.53 -13.44 4.36
CA ARG A 346 -23.67 -12.39 3.79
C ARG A 346 -22.51 -13.07 3.05
N PRO A 347 -22.43 -12.96 1.72
CA PRO A 347 -21.28 -13.42 0.97
C PRO A 347 -20.06 -12.56 1.27
N ILE A 348 -18.90 -13.18 1.44
CA ILE A 348 -17.60 -12.52 1.46
C ILE A 348 -16.88 -12.90 0.19
N MET A 349 -16.40 -11.90 -0.53
CA MET A 349 -15.64 -12.05 -1.76
C MET A 349 -14.19 -11.69 -1.49
N LEU A 350 -13.25 -12.56 -1.88
CA LEU A 350 -11.83 -12.27 -1.94
C LEU A 350 -11.39 -12.24 -3.39
N ARG A 351 -10.67 -11.20 -3.76
CA ARG A 351 -10.08 -11.02 -5.08
C ARG A 351 -8.62 -10.59 -4.98
N GLU A 352 -7.74 -11.31 -5.67
CA GLU A 352 -6.34 -10.90 -5.83
C GLU A 352 -6.19 -9.62 -6.67
N VAL A 353 -5.36 -8.69 -6.21
CA VAL A 353 -5.05 -7.41 -6.87
C VAL A 353 -3.60 -7.37 -7.38
N ASP A 354 -2.66 -7.78 -6.53
CA ASP A 354 -1.22 -7.92 -6.82
C ASP A 354 -0.70 -9.12 -6.00
N ARG A 355 0.54 -9.53 -6.22
CA ARG A 355 1.16 -10.68 -5.52
C ARG A 355 1.08 -10.59 -3.99
N PHE A 356 1.04 -9.38 -3.45
CA PHE A 356 0.96 -9.13 -2.01
C PHE A 356 -0.38 -8.53 -1.58
N LEU A 357 -1.27 -8.19 -2.52
CA LEU A 357 -2.51 -7.47 -2.23
C LEU A 357 -3.76 -8.27 -2.59
N ALA A 358 -4.69 -8.32 -1.65
CA ALA A 358 -6.01 -8.91 -1.84
C ALA A 358 -7.10 -7.91 -1.44
N LEU A 359 -8.12 -7.77 -2.28
CA LEU A 359 -9.36 -7.07 -1.98
C LEU A 359 -10.33 -8.06 -1.33
N VAL A 360 -10.78 -7.76 -0.12
CA VAL A 360 -11.81 -8.53 0.58
C VAL A 360 -13.04 -7.65 0.79
N ALA A 361 -14.19 -8.09 0.30
CA ALA A 361 -15.44 -7.34 0.38
C ALA A 361 -16.56 -8.17 0.99
N ILE A 362 -17.28 -7.57 1.93
CA ILE A 362 -18.49 -8.13 2.54
C ILE A 362 -19.69 -7.64 1.73
N MET A 363 -20.46 -8.57 1.17
CA MET A 363 -21.60 -8.29 0.31
C MET A 363 -22.90 -8.31 1.11
N LYS A 364 -23.89 -7.52 0.67
CA LYS A 364 -25.24 -7.58 1.24
C LYS A 364 -25.99 -8.83 0.78
N GLU A 365 -26.95 -9.27 1.58
CA GLU A 365 -27.85 -10.39 1.24
C GLU A 365 -28.53 -10.16 -0.12
N GLY A 366 -28.64 -11.22 -0.93
CA GLY A 366 -29.21 -11.17 -2.29
C GLY A 366 -28.33 -10.52 -3.36
N SER A 367 -27.09 -10.13 -3.04
CA SER A 367 -26.16 -9.57 -4.04
C SER A 367 -25.56 -10.66 -4.97
N TYR A 368 -25.66 -11.93 -4.60
CA TYR A 368 -25.13 -13.06 -5.36
C TYR A 368 -25.80 -13.21 -6.74
N ASP A 369 -27.06 -12.82 -6.87
CA ASP A 369 -27.80 -12.84 -8.15
C ASP A 369 -27.15 -11.95 -9.22
N LYS A 370 -26.32 -10.98 -8.81
CA LYS A 370 -25.62 -10.03 -9.69
C LYS A 370 -24.12 -10.25 -9.72
N MET A 371 -23.63 -11.43 -9.33
CA MET A 371 -22.20 -11.76 -9.30
C MET A 371 -21.45 -11.38 -10.59
N PRO A 372 -21.98 -11.61 -11.81
CA PRO A 372 -21.25 -11.24 -13.02
C PRO A 372 -21.02 -9.73 -13.17
N GLN A 373 -21.97 -8.90 -12.72
CA GLN A 373 -21.82 -7.43 -12.74
C GLN A 373 -20.81 -6.99 -11.68
N ILE A 374 -20.81 -7.65 -10.53
CA ILE A 374 -19.90 -7.37 -9.43
C ILE A 374 -18.47 -7.72 -9.85
N ASN A 375 -18.24 -8.91 -10.40
CA ASN A 375 -16.93 -9.33 -10.90
C ASN A 375 -16.40 -8.36 -11.97
N MET A 376 -17.24 -7.94 -12.92
CA MET A 376 -16.85 -6.96 -13.94
C MET A 376 -16.42 -5.61 -13.33
N ASN A 377 -17.16 -5.12 -12.33
CA ASN A 377 -16.82 -3.86 -11.66
C ASN A 377 -15.55 -4.00 -10.81
N VAL A 378 -15.40 -5.12 -10.10
CA VAL A 378 -14.22 -5.43 -9.30
C VAL A 378 -12.99 -5.51 -10.22
N ASP A 379 -13.08 -6.18 -11.37
CA ASP A 379 -12.00 -6.25 -12.37
C ASP A 379 -11.53 -4.87 -12.83
N VAL A 380 -12.46 -3.95 -13.07
CA VAL A 380 -12.13 -2.57 -13.47
C VAL A 380 -11.41 -1.83 -12.33
N VAL A 381 -11.86 -2.02 -11.09
CA VAL A 381 -11.22 -1.40 -9.92
C VAL A 381 -9.85 -2.01 -9.64
N VAL A 382 -9.69 -3.33 -9.74
CA VAL A 382 -8.39 -4.00 -9.60
C VAL A 382 -7.39 -3.44 -10.60
N LYS A 383 -7.78 -3.32 -11.88
CA LYS A 383 -6.93 -2.69 -12.91
C LYS A 383 -6.56 -1.25 -12.55
N GLY A 384 -7.54 -0.46 -12.07
CA GLY A 384 -7.30 0.90 -11.61
C GLY A 384 -6.36 0.99 -10.40
N LEU A 385 -6.43 0.03 -9.47
CA LEU A 385 -5.52 -0.08 -8.32
C LEU A 385 -4.10 -0.42 -8.77
N THR A 386 -3.93 -1.38 -9.69
CA THR A 386 -2.63 -1.72 -10.26
C THR A 386 -1.99 -0.50 -10.94
N GLU A 387 -2.74 0.23 -11.77
CA GLU A 387 -2.26 1.46 -12.40
C GLU A 387 -1.91 2.55 -11.37
N PHE A 388 -2.73 2.73 -10.34
CA PHE A 388 -2.48 3.69 -9.27
C PHE A 388 -1.15 3.39 -8.55
N PHE A 389 -0.88 2.12 -8.27
CA PHE A 389 0.34 1.72 -7.59
C PHE A 389 1.57 1.79 -8.50
N ASP A 390 1.45 1.51 -9.79
CA ASP A 390 2.56 1.69 -10.75
C ASP A 390 2.97 3.17 -10.90
N ILE A 391 2.02 4.09 -10.76
CA ILE A 391 2.29 5.54 -10.78
C ILE A 391 2.88 6.00 -9.45
N THR A 392 2.47 5.39 -8.33
CA THR A 392 2.81 5.83 -6.98
C THR A 392 4.10 5.19 -6.46
N LYS A 393 4.50 4.00 -6.95
CA LYS A 393 5.79 3.38 -6.64
C LYS A 393 6.92 4.34 -7.05
N PRO A 394 7.83 4.73 -6.13
CA PRO A 394 8.95 5.60 -6.47
C PRO A 394 9.78 4.94 -7.58
N LYS A 395 10.19 5.74 -8.58
CA LYS A 395 10.87 5.33 -9.82
C LYS A 395 12.21 4.57 -9.66
N GLU A 396 12.60 4.15 -8.46
CA GLU A 396 13.90 3.51 -8.21
C GLU A 396 14.03 2.11 -8.81
N ALA A 397 12.93 1.35 -8.96
CA ALA A 397 12.99 0.03 -9.59
C ALA A 397 13.26 0.06 -11.10
N LYS A 398 12.96 1.18 -11.79
CA LYS A 398 13.22 1.31 -13.24
C LYS A 398 14.68 1.62 -13.57
N ALA A 399 15.46 2.13 -12.63
CA ALA A 399 16.88 2.44 -12.84
C ALA A 399 17.77 1.20 -12.69
N LEU A 400 17.44 0.27 -11.78
CA LEU A 400 18.23 -0.94 -11.57
C LEU A 400 18.00 -2.01 -12.66
N ALA A 401 16.81 -2.05 -13.27
CA ALA A 401 16.54 -2.95 -14.40
C ALA A 401 17.15 -2.46 -15.72
N ALA A 402 17.39 -1.15 -15.86
CA ALA A 402 17.99 -0.56 -17.05
C ALA A 402 19.53 -0.66 -17.06
N SER A 403 20.17 -0.89 -15.90
CA SER A 403 21.64 -1.01 -15.81
C SER A 403 22.17 -2.42 -16.02
N SER A 404 21.30 -3.45 -16.08
CA SER A 404 21.69 -4.84 -16.33
C SER A 404 21.66 -5.25 -17.80
N THR A 405 21.34 -4.34 -18.73
CA THR A 405 21.32 -4.60 -20.18
C THR A 405 22.19 -3.61 -20.94
N GLY A 406 23.51 -3.77 -20.82
CA GLY A 406 24.53 -3.13 -21.67
C GLY A 406 25.44 -4.19 -22.32
N PRO A 407 25.90 -4.00 -23.57
CA PRO A 407 26.29 -5.10 -24.46
C PRO A 407 27.66 -5.69 -24.14
N ALA A 408 27.74 -7.02 -24.15
CA ALA A 408 28.99 -7.77 -24.08
C ALA A 408 29.84 -7.52 -25.34
N SER A 409 30.84 -6.64 -25.22
CA SER A 409 31.91 -6.51 -26.22
C SER A 409 33.08 -7.43 -25.87
N GLY A 410 33.42 -8.33 -26.79
CA GLY A 410 34.50 -9.30 -26.64
C GLY A 410 35.90 -8.70 -26.81
N LYS A 411 36.86 -9.32 -26.10
CA LYS A 411 38.34 -9.37 -26.28
C LYS A 411 38.92 -9.89 -24.94
N GLY A 412 39.83 -10.84 -24.81
CA GLY A 412 40.55 -11.71 -25.74
C GLY A 412 41.22 -12.82 -24.90
N SER A 413 41.30 -14.02 -25.46
CA SER A 413 41.91 -15.20 -24.83
C SER A 413 43.44 -15.11 -24.89
N THR A 414 44.09 -15.09 -23.72
CA THR A 414 45.54 -15.25 -23.56
C THR A 414 45.92 -16.73 -23.64
N ARG A 415 46.82 -17.00 -24.57
CA ARG A 415 47.38 -18.29 -24.96
C ARG A 415 48.45 -18.70 -23.93
N GLY A 416 48.16 -19.68 -23.08
CA GLY A 416 49.13 -20.31 -22.19
C GLY A 416 49.89 -21.41 -22.92
N GLN A 417 51.16 -21.17 -23.22
CA GLN A 417 52.06 -22.11 -23.90
C GLN A 417 52.85 -22.89 -22.84
N LEU A 418 52.74 -24.22 -22.87
CA LEU A 418 53.62 -25.15 -22.16
C LEU A 418 55.05 -25.04 -22.69
N ALA A 419 56.04 -25.06 -21.80
CA ALA A 419 57.38 -25.55 -22.12
C ALA A 419 57.99 -26.26 -20.91
N ARG A 420 58.19 -27.57 -21.08
CA ARG A 420 59.13 -28.40 -20.33
C ARG A 420 60.54 -28.09 -20.82
N SER A 421 61.45 -27.82 -19.89
CA SER A 421 62.84 -28.33 -19.81
C SER A 421 63.59 -27.52 -18.77
#